data_AF-A0A7J5XW26-F1
#
_entry.id   AF-A0A7J5XW26-F1
#
_cell.length_a   1.000
_cell.length_b   1.000
_cell.length_c   1.000
_cell.angle_alpha   90.00
_cell.angle_beta   90.00
_cell.angle_gamma   90.00
#
_symmetry.space_group_name_H-M   'P 1'
#
loop_
_entity.id
_entity.type
_entity.pdbx_description
1 polymer ?
#
loop_
_entity_poly.entity_id
_entity_poly.type
_entity_poly.pdbx_seq_one_letter_code
_entity_poly.pdbx_strand_id
1 'polypeptide(L)'
;MMDVKFLADTKMADSKRELEMQKASFNQEVNTKKAEAQLAYELQAAKEQQKIRLEEIEIEVVQRKKQIIIEDKEITRTEKELTATVKRPAEAEAYKMQQLAEGRKIKAVLTAQAEADKIRLIGEAEASSIEVIGKAEALRMKLKAEAYQQYGEAAKTALVLEALPMVGDIQFNSTGVRTSGKSGLLVCLPNVFTTRGLAPKSSIASAVAAPLARTGEIVILSGEGSRVTGELNRLLAELPVSVNALTGVDLTKIPMLQKLMNPQSQTAI
;
A
#
# COMPACT_ATOMS: atom_id res chain seq x y z
N MET A 1 -5.44 71.84 122.15
CA MET A 1 -6.47 70.79 121.93
C MET A 1 -6.71 70.48 120.45
N MET A 2 -6.20 71.29 119.50
CA MET A 2 -6.42 71.12 118.06
C MET A 2 -5.57 70.00 117.41
N ASP A 3 -4.37 69.73 117.93
CA ASP A 3 -3.37 68.84 117.28
C ASP A 3 -3.70 67.33 117.37
N VAL A 4 -4.37 66.91 118.44
CA VAL A 4 -4.73 65.49 118.65
C VAL A 4 -5.83 65.05 117.68
N LYS A 5 -6.77 65.95 117.35
CA LYS A 5 -7.83 65.67 116.37
C LYS A 5 -7.26 65.55 114.96
N PHE A 6 -6.39 66.47 114.55
CA PHE A 6 -5.73 66.42 113.25
C PHE A 6 -4.90 65.14 113.07
N LEU A 7 -4.11 64.75 114.07
CA LEU A 7 -3.34 63.50 114.01
C LEU A 7 -4.23 62.25 113.92
N ALA A 8 -5.37 62.24 114.59
CA ALA A 8 -6.34 61.14 114.50
C ALA A 8 -7.00 61.07 113.11
N ASP A 9 -7.44 62.21 112.58
CA ASP A 9 -8.06 62.29 111.26
C ASP A 9 -7.08 61.89 110.14
N THR A 10 -5.80 62.28 110.27
CA THR A 10 -4.74 61.88 109.32
C THR A 10 -4.54 60.36 109.34
N LYS A 11 -4.44 59.75 110.53
CA LYS A 11 -4.31 58.28 110.67
C LYS A 11 -5.53 57.52 110.15
N MET A 12 -6.73 58.06 110.33
CA MET A 12 -7.95 57.45 109.76
C MET A 12 -7.98 57.54 108.23
N ALA A 13 -7.56 58.67 107.66
CA ALA A 13 -7.45 58.83 106.22
C ALA A 13 -6.39 57.89 105.63
N ASP A 14 -5.22 57.76 106.28
CA ASP A 14 -4.15 56.85 105.87
C ASP A 14 -4.60 55.40 105.95
N SER A 15 -5.26 54.98 107.04
CA SER A 15 -5.77 53.60 107.19
C SER A 15 -6.88 53.29 106.17
N LYS A 16 -7.73 54.28 105.86
CA LYS A 16 -8.76 54.13 104.82
C LYS A 16 -8.14 53.99 103.43
N ARG A 17 -7.08 54.75 103.14
CA ARG A 17 -6.33 54.67 101.88
C ARG A 17 -5.62 53.32 101.75
N GLU A 18 -4.96 52.87 102.80
CA GLU A 18 -4.28 51.57 102.88
C GLU A 18 -5.26 50.42 102.62
N LEU A 19 -6.43 50.46 103.26
CA LEU A 19 -7.47 49.44 103.12
C LEU A 19 -8.07 49.42 101.71
N GLU A 20 -8.28 50.59 101.09
CA GLU A 20 -8.73 50.65 99.69
C GLU A 20 -7.63 50.20 98.71
N MET A 21 -6.35 50.49 98.98
CA MET A 21 -5.23 49.95 98.20
C MET A 21 -5.14 48.43 98.30
N GLN A 22 -5.28 47.85 99.50
CA GLN A 22 -5.27 46.39 99.71
C GLN A 22 -6.49 45.71 99.08
N LYS A 23 -7.68 46.32 99.13
CA LYS A 23 -8.85 45.82 98.40
C LYS A 23 -8.62 45.84 96.90
N ALA A 24 -8.04 46.91 96.37
CA ALA A 24 -7.73 47.02 94.94
C ALA A 24 -6.70 45.97 94.51
N SER A 25 -5.64 45.74 95.30
CA SER A 25 -4.64 44.71 95.01
C SER A 25 -5.24 43.31 95.06
N PHE A 26 -6.08 43.00 96.05
CA PHE A 26 -6.75 41.71 96.15
C PHE A 26 -7.75 41.49 95.00
N ASN A 27 -8.52 42.51 94.64
CA ASN A 27 -9.43 42.44 93.49
C ASN A 27 -8.67 42.24 92.18
N GLN A 28 -7.51 42.90 92.01
CA GLN A 28 -6.64 42.68 90.86
C GLN A 28 -6.14 41.23 90.82
N GLU A 29 -5.62 40.72 91.93
CA GLU A 29 -5.12 39.34 92.00
C GLU A 29 -6.24 38.32 91.73
N VAL A 30 -7.41 38.48 92.36
CA VAL A 30 -8.59 37.63 92.10
C VAL A 30 -9.00 37.69 90.63
N ASN A 31 -9.00 38.87 90.00
CA ASN A 31 -9.35 38.99 88.58
C ASN A 31 -8.29 38.37 87.67
N THR A 32 -6.99 38.50 87.97
CA THR A 32 -5.93 37.83 87.22
C THR A 32 -6.04 36.32 87.32
N LYS A 33 -6.29 35.77 88.52
CA LYS A 33 -6.47 34.33 88.74
C LYS A 33 -7.73 33.80 88.07
N LYS A 34 -8.82 34.59 88.06
CA LYS A 34 -10.04 34.26 87.30
C LYS A 34 -9.80 34.23 85.79
N ALA A 35 -9.08 35.22 85.24
CA ALA A 35 -8.75 35.26 83.82
C ALA A 35 -7.81 34.12 83.42
N GLU A 36 -6.79 33.82 84.24
CA GLU A 36 -5.89 32.67 84.06
C GLU A 36 -6.67 31.34 84.06
N ALA A 37 -7.61 31.17 84.98
CA ALA A 37 -8.44 29.97 85.04
C ALA A 37 -9.34 29.81 83.80
N GLN A 38 -9.93 30.92 83.31
CA GLN A 38 -10.73 30.92 82.07
C GLN A 38 -9.88 30.57 80.85
N LEU A 39 -8.72 31.21 80.68
CA LEU A 39 -7.79 30.93 79.59
C LEU A 39 -7.26 29.48 79.64
N ALA A 40 -6.98 28.96 80.83
CA ALA A 40 -6.57 27.57 81.00
C ALA A 40 -7.68 26.60 80.57
N TYR A 41 -8.93 26.89 80.93
CA TYR A 41 -10.08 26.09 80.52
C TYR A 41 -10.26 26.11 79.00
N GLU A 42 -10.24 27.29 78.38
CA GLU A 42 -10.35 27.46 76.92
C GLU A 42 -9.21 26.78 76.17
N LEU A 43 -7.97 26.89 76.66
CA LEU A 43 -6.82 26.22 76.08
C LEU A 43 -6.97 24.69 76.13
N GLN A 44 -7.47 24.14 77.24
CA GLN A 44 -7.73 22.70 77.36
C GLN A 44 -8.85 22.25 76.42
N ALA A 45 -9.94 23.02 76.32
CA ALA A 45 -11.01 22.73 75.38
C ALA A 45 -10.51 22.72 73.93
N ALA A 46 -9.68 23.70 73.53
CA ALA A 46 -9.09 23.76 72.19
C ALA A 46 -8.14 22.60 71.90
N LYS A 47 -7.31 22.21 72.88
CA LYS A 47 -6.41 21.04 72.77
C LYS A 47 -7.20 19.75 72.59
N GLU A 48 -8.27 19.57 73.37
CA GLU A 48 -9.11 18.37 73.25
C GLU A 48 -9.83 18.34 71.89
N GLN A 49 -10.34 19.48 71.43
CA GLN A 49 -10.94 19.58 70.10
C GLN A 49 -9.92 19.31 68.98
N GLN A 50 -8.66 19.69 69.14
CA GLN A 50 -7.61 19.34 68.19
C GLN A 50 -7.38 17.83 68.14
N LYS A 51 -7.36 17.13 69.28
CA LYS A 51 -7.25 15.66 69.31
C LYS A 51 -8.44 14.99 68.64
N ILE A 52 -9.66 15.45 68.92
CA ILE A 52 -10.88 14.93 68.28
C ILE A 52 -10.77 15.06 66.75
N ARG A 53 -10.36 16.24 66.25
CA ARG A 53 -10.15 16.45 64.81
C ARG A 53 -9.07 15.55 64.21
N LEU A 54 -7.98 15.27 64.94
CA LEU A 54 -6.94 14.35 64.46
C LEU A 54 -7.48 12.93 64.29
N GLU A 55 -8.26 12.46 65.26
CA GLU A 55 -8.91 11.15 65.20
C GLU A 55 -9.95 11.08 64.07
N GLU A 56 -10.74 12.14 63.87
CA GLU A 56 -11.70 12.26 62.75
C GLU A 56 -11.00 12.14 61.40
N ILE A 57 -9.87 12.83 61.22
CA ILE A 57 -9.05 12.73 60.00
C ILE A 57 -8.52 11.31 59.81
N GLU A 58 -8.09 10.63 60.88
CA GLU A 58 -7.63 9.25 60.78
C GLU A 58 -8.75 8.30 60.34
N ILE A 59 -9.94 8.45 60.90
CA ILE A 59 -11.14 7.71 60.45
C ILE A 59 -11.38 7.97 58.96
N GLU A 60 -11.34 9.22 58.51
CA GLU A 60 -11.55 9.58 57.10
C GLU A 60 -10.49 8.93 56.19
N VAL A 61 -9.21 8.98 56.57
CA VAL A 61 -8.12 8.36 55.80
C VAL A 61 -8.32 6.85 55.69
N VAL A 62 -8.71 6.18 56.78
CA VAL A 62 -8.99 4.74 56.76
C VAL A 62 -10.17 4.42 55.85
N GLN A 63 -11.24 5.21 55.90
CA GLN A 63 -12.40 5.06 55.01
C GLN A 63 -12.00 5.23 53.54
N ARG A 64 -11.27 6.29 53.20
CA ARG A 64 -10.80 6.52 51.82
C ARG A 64 -9.86 5.43 51.34
N LYS A 65 -8.94 4.93 52.19
CA LYS A 65 -8.08 3.78 51.84
C LYS A 65 -8.90 2.53 51.53
N LYS A 66 -9.94 2.24 52.33
CA LYS A 66 -10.84 1.11 52.06
C LYS A 66 -11.59 1.29 50.74
N GLN A 67 -12.02 2.51 50.43
CA GLN A 67 -12.67 2.84 49.16
C GLN A 67 -11.74 2.57 47.98
N ILE A 68 -10.50 3.04 48.03
CA ILE A 68 -9.47 2.78 47.00
C ILE A 68 -9.27 1.27 46.81
N ILE A 69 -9.17 0.50 47.90
CA ILE A 69 -8.99 -0.97 47.81
C ILE A 69 -10.19 -1.65 47.13
N ILE A 70 -11.41 -1.17 47.37
CA ILE A 70 -12.62 -1.71 46.72
C ILE A 70 -12.59 -1.36 45.23
N GLU A 71 -12.31 -0.11 44.90
CA GLU A 71 -12.21 0.38 43.51
C GLU A 71 -11.11 -0.35 42.73
N ASP A 72 -9.92 -0.54 43.29
CA ASP A 72 -8.83 -1.30 42.67
C ASP A 72 -9.23 -2.75 42.39
N LYS A 73 -10.00 -3.37 43.29
CA LYS A 73 -10.54 -4.72 43.09
C LYS A 73 -11.60 -4.75 41.99
N GLU A 74 -12.44 -3.73 41.91
CA GLU A 74 -13.41 -3.59 40.83
C GLU A 74 -12.72 -3.42 39.48
N ILE A 75 -11.71 -2.54 39.40
CA ILE A 75 -10.87 -2.37 38.20
C ILE A 75 -10.23 -3.70 37.79
N THR A 76 -9.64 -4.43 38.75
CA THR A 76 -9.02 -5.73 38.48
C THR A 76 -10.02 -6.76 37.97
N ARG A 77 -11.25 -6.76 38.52
CA ARG A 77 -12.33 -7.63 38.05
C ARG A 77 -12.73 -7.25 36.62
N THR A 78 -13.00 -5.97 36.37
CA THR A 78 -13.39 -5.46 35.05
C THR A 78 -12.30 -5.69 34.01
N GLU A 79 -11.03 -5.52 34.35
CA GLU A 79 -9.90 -5.82 33.46
C GLU A 79 -9.88 -7.30 33.06
N LYS A 80 -10.12 -8.21 34.02
CA LYS A 80 -10.22 -9.64 33.75
C LYS A 80 -11.42 -9.97 32.87
N GLU A 81 -12.57 -9.34 33.12
CA GLU A 81 -13.77 -9.49 32.28
C GLU A 81 -13.51 -9.01 30.84
N LEU A 82 -12.90 -7.83 30.66
CA LEU A 82 -12.54 -7.29 29.36
C LEU A 82 -11.49 -8.14 28.64
N THR A 83 -10.51 -8.64 29.38
CA THR A 83 -9.51 -9.55 28.82
C THR A 83 -10.17 -10.84 28.34
N ALA A 84 -11.08 -11.41 29.12
CA ALA A 84 -11.81 -12.60 28.74
C ALA A 84 -12.77 -12.37 27.55
N THR A 85 -13.47 -11.24 27.54
CA THR A 85 -14.58 -10.97 26.60
C THR A 85 -14.09 -10.37 25.29
N VAL A 86 -13.07 -9.51 25.33
CA VAL A 86 -12.64 -8.73 24.16
C VAL A 86 -11.27 -9.21 23.67
N LYS A 87 -10.27 -9.26 24.56
CA LYS A 87 -8.89 -9.55 24.13
C LYS A 87 -8.71 -11.00 23.68
N ARG A 88 -9.12 -11.98 24.48
CA ARG A 88 -8.97 -13.40 24.16
C ARG A 88 -9.64 -13.82 22.85
N PRO A 89 -10.88 -13.43 22.53
CA PRO A 89 -11.45 -13.77 21.22
C PRO A 89 -10.77 -13.01 20.07
N ALA A 90 -10.43 -11.73 20.26
CA ALA A 90 -9.70 -10.97 19.24
C ALA A 90 -8.32 -11.60 18.92
N GLU A 91 -7.60 -12.05 19.95
CA GLU A 91 -6.32 -12.76 19.79
C GLU A 91 -6.51 -14.11 19.08
N ALA A 92 -7.54 -14.87 19.42
CA ALA A 92 -7.84 -16.14 18.76
C ALA A 92 -8.18 -15.95 17.27
N GLU A 93 -8.97 -14.92 16.94
CA GLU A 93 -9.31 -14.57 15.55
C GLU A 93 -8.09 -14.07 14.77
N ALA A 94 -7.27 -13.19 15.37
CA ALA A 94 -6.04 -12.70 14.77
C ALA A 94 -5.08 -13.85 14.47
N TYR A 95 -4.88 -14.76 15.43
CA TYR A 95 -4.05 -15.95 15.24
C TYR A 95 -4.58 -16.84 14.12
N LYS A 96 -5.89 -17.12 14.10
CA LYS A 96 -6.51 -17.89 13.01
C LYS A 96 -6.30 -17.23 11.65
N MET A 97 -6.47 -15.91 11.56
CA MET A 97 -6.27 -15.15 10.33
C MET A 97 -4.80 -15.19 9.86
N GLN A 98 -3.86 -15.03 10.77
CA GLN A 98 -2.43 -15.14 10.49
C GLN A 98 -2.07 -16.54 9.96
N GLN A 99 -2.54 -17.61 10.62
CA GLN A 99 -2.28 -18.98 10.19
C GLN A 99 -2.89 -19.27 8.81
N LEU A 100 -4.08 -18.74 8.52
CA LEU A 100 -4.69 -18.87 7.19
C LEU A 100 -3.91 -18.09 6.13
N ALA A 101 -3.47 -16.87 6.44
CA ALA A 101 -2.66 -16.06 5.53
C ALA A 101 -1.30 -16.73 5.26
N GLU A 102 -0.67 -17.28 6.29
CA GLU A 102 0.60 -17.99 6.17
C GLU A 102 0.45 -19.28 5.38
N GLY A 103 -0.59 -20.07 5.65
CA GLY A 103 -0.92 -21.25 4.85
C GLY A 103 -1.16 -20.91 3.38
N ARG A 104 -1.82 -19.77 3.07
CA ARG A 104 -1.99 -19.29 1.69
C ARG A 104 -0.66 -18.91 1.04
N LYS A 105 0.22 -18.21 1.75
CA LYS A 105 1.56 -17.86 1.24
C LYS A 105 2.38 -19.10 0.94
N ILE A 106 2.46 -20.03 1.88
CA ILE A 106 3.19 -21.29 1.71
C ILE A 106 2.63 -22.06 0.51
N LYS A 107 1.30 -22.18 0.42
CA LYS A 107 0.67 -22.84 -0.73
C LYS A 107 1.05 -22.17 -2.05
N ALA A 108 1.00 -20.84 -2.14
CA ALA A 108 1.34 -20.10 -3.35
C ALA A 108 2.82 -20.27 -3.75
N VAL A 109 3.73 -20.24 -2.78
CA VAL A 109 5.16 -20.47 -3.01
C VAL A 109 5.42 -21.89 -3.47
N LEU A 110 4.84 -22.89 -2.81
CA LEU A 110 4.99 -24.29 -3.19
C LEU A 110 4.41 -24.59 -4.57
N THR A 111 3.25 -24.01 -4.92
CA THR A 111 2.68 -24.17 -6.26
C THR A 111 3.57 -23.52 -7.31
N ALA A 112 4.10 -22.31 -7.05
CA ALA A 112 5.01 -21.64 -7.98
C ALA A 112 6.34 -22.39 -8.16
N GLN A 113 6.88 -22.97 -7.08
CA GLN A 113 8.09 -23.81 -7.15
C GLN A 113 7.83 -25.09 -7.94
N ALA A 114 6.72 -25.77 -7.69
CA ALA A 114 6.35 -26.97 -8.43
C ALA A 114 6.15 -26.70 -9.93
N GLU A 115 5.55 -25.57 -10.29
CA GLU A 115 5.42 -25.13 -11.68
C GLU A 115 6.76 -24.79 -12.31
N ALA A 116 7.65 -24.11 -11.57
CA ALA A 116 9.00 -23.79 -12.03
C ALA A 116 9.83 -25.06 -12.29
N ASP A 117 9.80 -26.03 -11.38
CA ASP A 117 10.50 -27.31 -11.55
C ASP A 117 9.93 -28.12 -12.71
N LYS A 118 8.60 -28.11 -12.90
CA LYS A 118 7.96 -28.74 -14.06
C LYS A 118 8.50 -28.15 -15.37
N ILE A 119 8.54 -26.81 -15.49
CA ILE A 119 9.06 -26.13 -16.69
C ILE A 119 10.52 -26.47 -16.90
N ARG A 120 11.32 -26.48 -15.82
CA ARG A 120 12.75 -26.83 -15.89
C ARG A 120 12.97 -28.25 -16.41
N LEU A 121 12.25 -29.24 -15.87
CA LEU A 121 12.38 -30.64 -16.30
C LEU A 121 11.95 -30.84 -17.77
N ILE A 122 10.88 -30.17 -18.19
CA ILE A 122 10.44 -30.21 -19.60
C ILE A 122 11.50 -29.56 -20.50
N GLY A 123 12.01 -28.39 -20.11
CA GLY A 123 13.06 -27.69 -20.86
C GLY A 123 14.36 -28.49 -20.96
N GLU A 124 14.77 -29.18 -19.91
CA GLU A 124 15.94 -30.08 -19.91
C GLU A 124 15.72 -31.27 -20.86
N ALA A 125 14.54 -31.89 -20.82
CA ALA A 125 14.21 -33.01 -21.71
C ALA A 125 14.16 -32.58 -23.19
N GLU A 126 13.56 -31.42 -23.49
CA GLU A 126 13.51 -30.85 -24.83
C GLU A 126 14.91 -30.47 -25.33
N ALA A 127 15.72 -29.82 -24.49
CA ALA A 127 17.09 -29.46 -24.83
C ALA A 127 17.93 -30.70 -25.15
N SER A 128 17.83 -31.77 -24.34
CA SER A 128 18.54 -33.03 -24.60
C SER A 128 18.10 -33.70 -25.91
N SER A 129 16.80 -33.63 -26.22
CA SER A 129 16.25 -34.19 -27.46
C SER A 129 16.76 -33.43 -28.68
N ILE A 130 16.77 -32.09 -28.62
CA ILE A 130 17.29 -31.23 -29.68
C ILE A 130 18.80 -31.43 -29.85
N GLU A 131 19.55 -31.59 -28.76
CA GLU A 131 20.99 -31.86 -28.81
C GLU A 131 21.29 -33.18 -29.54
N VAL A 132 20.56 -34.25 -29.22
CA VAL A 132 20.72 -35.55 -29.89
C VAL A 132 20.35 -35.46 -31.36
N ILE A 133 19.22 -34.81 -31.70
CA ILE A 133 18.80 -34.60 -33.09
C ILE A 133 19.83 -33.76 -33.84
N GLY A 134 20.29 -32.65 -33.27
CA GLY A 134 21.28 -31.77 -33.86
C GLY A 134 22.62 -32.46 -34.09
N LYS A 135 23.08 -33.30 -33.15
CA LYS A 135 24.26 -34.15 -33.35
C LYS A 135 24.06 -35.16 -34.47
N ALA A 136 22.91 -35.83 -34.51
CA ALA A 136 22.60 -36.80 -35.57
C ALA A 136 22.54 -36.13 -36.95
N GLU A 137 21.90 -34.96 -37.07
CA GLU A 137 21.85 -34.18 -38.31
C GLU A 137 23.24 -33.69 -38.74
N ALA A 138 24.05 -33.18 -37.80
CA ALA A 138 25.42 -32.78 -38.08
C ALA A 138 26.27 -33.96 -38.58
N LEU A 139 26.13 -35.14 -37.98
CA LEU A 139 26.79 -36.37 -38.45
C LEU A 139 26.29 -36.79 -39.84
N ARG A 140 24.97 -36.74 -40.09
CA ARG A 140 24.41 -37.02 -41.42
C ARG A 140 24.95 -36.09 -42.49
N MET A 141 25.07 -34.79 -42.18
CA MET A 141 25.65 -33.81 -43.11
C MET A 141 27.14 -34.07 -43.36
N LYS A 142 27.91 -34.43 -42.32
CA LYS A 142 29.33 -34.81 -42.47
C LYS A 142 29.50 -36.04 -43.37
N LEU A 143 28.78 -37.12 -43.11
CA LEU A 143 28.83 -38.33 -43.93
C LEU A 143 28.39 -38.07 -45.37
N LYS A 144 27.35 -37.23 -45.56
CA LYS A 144 26.91 -36.82 -46.90
C LYS A 144 27.99 -36.00 -47.62
N ALA A 145 28.67 -35.08 -46.92
CA ALA A 145 29.77 -34.31 -47.47
C ALA A 145 30.97 -35.22 -47.83
N GLU A 146 31.35 -36.16 -46.96
CA GLU A 146 32.40 -37.16 -47.22
C GLU A 146 32.06 -38.04 -48.44
N ALA A 147 30.83 -38.53 -48.53
CA ALA A 147 30.37 -39.30 -49.68
C ALA A 147 30.50 -38.47 -50.97
N TYR A 148 30.09 -37.19 -50.97
CA TYR A 148 30.24 -36.30 -52.14
C TYR A 148 31.69 -35.95 -52.50
N GLN A 149 32.65 -36.07 -51.58
CA GLN A 149 34.08 -35.94 -51.91
C GLN A 149 34.59 -37.19 -52.64
N GLN A 150 34.07 -38.38 -52.31
CA GLN A 150 34.44 -39.64 -52.96
C GLN A 150 33.80 -39.82 -54.34
N TYR A 151 32.63 -39.20 -54.58
CA TYR A 151 32.05 -39.09 -55.91
C TYR A 151 32.83 -38.04 -56.73
N GLY A 152 33.75 -38.49 -57.59
CA GLY A 152 34.60 -37.65 -58.44
C GLY A 152 33.82 -36.70 -59.38
N GLU A 153 34.53 -35.84 -60.12
CA GLU A 153 33.95 -34.72 -60.90
C GLU A 153 32.77 -35.11 -61.83
N ALA A 154 32.75 -36.32 -62.38
CA ALA A 154 31.69 -36.80 -63.27
C ALA A 154 30.32 -37.05 -62.58
N ALA A 155 30.29 -37.26 -61.27
CA ALA A 155 29.05 -37.47 -60.51
C ALA A 155 28.36 -36.14 -60.14
N LYS A 156 29.15 -35.07 -59.99
CA LYS A 156 28.63 -33.71 -59.71
C LYS A 156 27.86 -33.15 -60.90
N THR A 157 28.26 -33.49 -62.13
CA THR A 157 27.55 -33.09 -63.36
C THR A 157 26.23 -33.83 -63.57
N ALA A 158 26.11 -35.08 -63.12
CA ALA A 158 24.86 -35.86 -63.22
C ALA A 158 23.77 -35.35 -62.27
N LEU A 159 24.14 -34.96 -61.04
CA LEU A 159 23.21 -34.40 -60.04
C LEU A 159 22.58 -33.06 -60.44
N VAL A 160 23.33 -32.21 -61.15
CA VAL A 160 22.81 -30.93 -61.66
C VAL A 160 21.76 -31.17 -62.74
N LEU A 161 21.94 -32.18 -63.60
CA LEU A 161 20.95 -32.55 -64.63
C LEU A 161 19.64 -33.12 -64.02
N GLU A 162 19.71 -33.79 -62.87
CA GLU A 162 18.55 -34.42 -62.22
C GLU A 162 17.67 -33.43 -61.41
N ALA A 163 18.25 -32.33 -60.90
CA ALA A 163 17.53 -31.28 -60.16
C ALA A 163 16.78 -30.26 -61.05
N LEU A 164 16.91 -30.36 -62.38
CA LEU A 164 16.37 -29.40 -63.33
C LEU A 164 14.85 -29.43 -63.65
N PRO A 165 14.00 -30.41 -63.24
CA PRO A 165 12.60 -30.41 -63.66
C PRO A 165 11.69 -29.46 -62.85
N MET A 166 12.22 -28.48 -62.10
CA MET A 166 11.41 -27.49 -61.36
C MET A 166 11.08 -26.20 -62.13
N VAL A 167 11.68 -25.98 -63.31
CA VAL A 167 11.51 -24.72 -64.08
C VAL A 167 10.47 -24.85 -65.21
N GLY A 168 9.93 -26.04 -65.47
CA GLY A 168 9.04 -26.30 -66.62
C GLY A 168 7.58 -25.84 -66.48
N ASP A 169 7.02 -25.81 -65.27
CA ASP A 169 5.56 -25.77 -65.09
C ASP A 169 5.06 -24.61 -64.20
N ILE A 170 5.25 -23.35 -64.62
CA ILE A 170 4.50 -22.21 -64.04
C ILE A 170 3.73 -21.49 -65.14
N GLN A 171 2.42 -21.77 -65.25
CA GLN A 171 1.46 -20.96 -66.01
C GLN A 171 0.91 -19.84 -65.12
N PHE A 172 1.13 -18.59 -65.50
CA PHE A 172 0.51 -17.40 -64.89
C PHE A 172 -0.83 -17.07 -65.58
N ASN A 173 -1.94 -17.06 -64.85
CA ASN A 173 -3.23 -16.56 -65.35
C ASN A 173 -3.47 -15.12 -64.86
N SER A 174 -3.57 -14.19 -65.80
CA SER A 174 -3.81 -12.77 -65.60
C SER A 174 -5.27 -12.39 -65.96
N THR A 175 -6.15 -12.26 -64.98
CA THR A 175 -7.46 -11.55 -65.06
C THR A 175 -7.96 -11.30 -63.62
N GLY A 176 -8.47 -10.16 -63.15
CA GLY A 176 -8.69 -8.81 -63.65
C GLY A 176 -9.28 -7.97 -62.49
N VAL A 177 -8.91 -6.70 -62.35
CA VAL A 177 -9.52 -5.77 -61.38
C VAL A 177 -10.08 -4.57 -62.15
N ARG A 178 -11.42 -4.43 -62.15
CA ARG A 178 -12.13 -3.23 -62.57
C ARG A 178 -12.57 -2.47 -61.33
N THR A 179 -12.14 -1.22 -61.21
CA THR A 179 -12.67 -0.24 -60.25
C THR A 179 -13.78 0.56 -60.91
N SER A 180 -14.95 0.68 -60.26
CA SER A 180 -15.86 1.80 -60.50
C SER A 180 -16.36 2.33 -59.16
N GLY A 181 -16.17 3.63 -58.95
CA GLY A 181 -16.59 4.33 -57.75
C GLY A 181 -18.11 4.49 -57.67
N LYS A 182 -18.63 4.34 -56.45
CA LYS A 182 -19.55 5.24 -55.74
C LYS A 182 -20.06 4.48 -54.52
N SER A 183 -19.82 5.07 -53.35
CA SER A 183 -20.58 4.95 -52.10
C SER A 183 -21.42 3.67 -51.94
N GLY A 184 -20.86 2.66 -51.27
CA GLY A 184 -21.57 1.45 -50.91
C GLY A 184 -20.69 0.53 -50.08
N LEU A 185 -21.04 0.42 -48.81
CA LEU A 185 -20.55 -0.56 -47.84
C LEU A 185 -20.44 -1.95 -48.47
N LEU A 186 -19.20 -2.42 -48.70
CA LEU A 186 -18.93 -3.80 -49.10
C LEU A 186 -19.00 -4.70 -47.86
N VAL A 187 -20.20 -5.20 -47.57
CA VAL A 187 -20.37 -6.34 -46.67
C VAL A 187 -19.97 -7.59 -47.46
N CYS A 188 -18.73 -8.05 -47.27
CA CYS A 188 -18.34 -9.40 -47.68
C CYS A 188 -18.93 -10.41 -46.69
N LEU A 189 -19.94 -11.15 -47.14
CA LEU A 189 -20.36 -12.40 -46.51
C LEU A 189 -19.14 -13.36 -46.40
N PRO A 190 -18.97 -14.08 -45.28
CA PRO A 190 -17.84 -14.98 -45.10
C PRO A 190 -18.17 -16.32 -45.78
N ASN A 191 -17.94 -16.42 -47.09
CA ASN A 191 -17.77 -17.71 -47.76
C ASN A 191 -17.35 -17.63 -49.24
N VAL A 192 -16.30 -16.85 -49.57
CA VAL A 192 -15.58 -17.04 -50.86
C VAL A 192 -14.10 -16.66 -50.73
N PHE A 193 -13.38 -17.29 -49.80
CA PHE A 193 -11.90 -17.31 -49.84
C PHE A 193 -11.41 -18.71 -49.47
N THR A 194 -11.76 -19.68 -50.31
CA THR A 194 -10.97 -20.91 -50.41
C THR A 194 -9.65 -20.52 -51.06
N THR A 195 -8.63 -20.19 -50.27
CA THR A 195 -7.25 -20.24 -50.78
C THR A 195 -6.90 -21.69 -51.02
N ARG A 196 -7.21 -22.17 -52.22
CA ARG A 196 -6.58 -23.38 -52.75
C ARG A 196 -5.13 -23.01 -53.04
N GLY A 197 -4.25 -23.30 -52.09
CA GLY A 197 -2.80 -23.40 -52.27
C GLY A 197 -2.05 -22.07 -52.41
N LEU A 198 -1.62 -21.49 -51.29
CA LEU A 198 -0.23 -21.08 -51.03
C LEU A 198 -0.14 -20.55 -49.59
N ALA A 199 0.45 -21.31 -48.68
CA ALA A 199 0.84 -20.78 -47.38
C ALA A 199 2.01 -19.79 -47.59
N PRO A 200 2.00 -18.60 -46.97
CA PRO A 200 3.15 -17.70 -47.03
C PRO A 200 4.33 -18.36 -46.30
N LYS A 201 5.33 -18.79 -47.06
CA LYS A 201 6.56 -19.45 -46.59
C LYS A 201 7.56 -18.44 -46.01
N SER A 202 7.09 -17.47 -45.21
CA SER A 202 7.94 -16.61 -44.38
C SER A 202 7.41 -16.64 -42.95
N SER A 203 8.26 -17.02 -41.99
CA SER A 203 7.86 -17.20 -40.59
C SER A 203 7.36 -15.89 -39.96
N ILE A 204 7.81 -14.75 -40.47
CA ILE A 204 7.43 -13.41 -40.00
C ILE A 204 5.97 -13.11 -40.35
N ALA A 205 5.54 -13.37 -41.60
CA ALA A 205 4.15 -13.11 -42.01
C ALA A 205 3.15 -14.00 -41.27
N SER A 206 3.53 -15.27 -41.01
CA SER A 206 2.71 -16.19 -40.22
C SER A 206 2.65 -15.79 -38.75
N ALA A 207 3.76 -15.31 -38.16
CA ALA A 207 3.79 -14.89 -36.76
C ALA A 207 2.98 -13.60 -36.52
N VAL A 208 2.99 -12.67 -37.46
CA VAL A 208 2.23 -11.42 -37.39
C VAL A 208 0.73 -11.64 -37.67
N ALA A 209 0.38 -12.58 -38.56
CA ALA A 209 -1.02 -12.89 -38.87
C ALA A 209 -1.70 -13.81 -37.83
N ALA A 210 -0.94 -14.64 -37.10
CA ALA A 210 -1.46 -15.56 -36.08
C ALA A 210 -2.33 -14.91 -34.98
N PRO A 211 -1.98 -13.73 -34.42
CA PRO A 211 -2.83 -13.05 -33.44
C PRO A 211 -4.04 -12.34 -34.08
N LEU A 212 -3.90 -11.83 -35.30
CA LEU A 212 -4.97 -11.15 -36.03
C LEU A 212 -6.07 -12.11 -36.52
N ALA A 213 -5.73 -13.38 -36.79
CA ALA A 213 -6.70 -14.39 -37.20
C ALA A 213 -7.63 -14.86 -36.05
N ARG A 214 -7.26 -14.61 -34.78
CA ARG A 214 -8.05 -15.01 -33.60
C ARG A 214 -8.99 -13.92 -33.07
N THR A 215 -8.91 -12.71 -33.63
CA THR A 215 -9.75 -11.58 -33.23
C THR A 215 -10.96 -11.52 -34.18
N GLY A 216 -12.11 -12.01 -33.71
CA GLY A 216 -13.35 -12.04 -34.50
C GLY A 216 -14.05 -10.69 -34.64
N GLU A 217 -13.74 -9.73 -33.76
CA GLU A 217 -14.30 -8.39 -33.77
C GLU A 217 -13.37 -7.43 -33.00
N ILE A 218 -12.97 -6.31 -33.61
CA ILE A 218 -12.27 -5.23 -32.92
C ILE A 218 -13.33 -4.16 -32.59
N VAL A 219 -13.85 -4.21 -31.37
CA VAL A 219 -14.77 -3.18 -30.86
C VAL A 219 -13.92 -2.01 -30.37
N ILE A 220 -13.87 -0.94 -31.16
CA ILE A 220 -13.29 0.34 -30.71
C ILE A 220 -14.30 0.96 -29.76
N LEU A 221 -14.05 0.82 -28.44
CA LEU A 221 -14.78 1.56 -27.42
C LEU A 221 -14.45 3.05 -27.59
N SER A 222 -15.30 3.77 -28.33
CA SER A 222 -15.33 5.23 -28.32
C SER A 222 -15.82 5.71 -26.95
N GLY A 223 -14.94 5.68 -25.96
CA GLY A 223 -15.05 6.54 -24.79
C GLY A 223 -14.73 7.96 -25.24
N GLU A 224 -15.73 8.84 -25.18
CA GLU A 224 -15.67 10.30 -25.18
C GLU A 224 -14.39 10.91 -25.79
N GLY A 225 -14.51 11.39 -27.04
CA GLY A 225 -13.45 11.68 -28.02
C GLY A 225 -12.37 12.71 -27.68
N SER A 226 -11.75 12.61 -26.50
CA SER A 226 -10.68 13.49 -26.05
C SER A 226 -9.40 12.73 -25.66
N ARG A 227 -9.48 11.50 -25.15
CA ARG A 227 -8.28 10.74 -24.72
C ARG A 227 -7.60 9.97 -25.85
N VAL A 228 -8.37 9.20 -26.64
CA VAL A 228 -7.79 8.40 -27.75
C VAL A 228 -7.27 9.32 -28.86
N THR A 229 -8.01 10.37 -29.22
CA THR A 229 -7.60 11.35 -30.24
C THR A 229 -6.35 12.14 -29.81
N GLY A 230 -6.20 12.43 -28.52
CA GLY A 230 -5.02 13.11 -27.96
C GLY A 230 -3.78 12.23 -27.96
N GLU A 231 -3.90 10.96 -27.54
CA GLU A 231 -2.79 10.00 -27.59
C GLU A 231 -2.42 9.62 -29.02
N LEU A 232 -3.39 9.50 -29.92
CA LEU A 232 -3.15 9.21 -31.33
C LEU A 232 -2.46 10.39 -32.02
N ASN A 233 -2.86 11.64 -31.73
CA ASN A 233 -2.16 12.84 -32.23
C ASN A 233 -0.74 12.95 -31.68
N ARG A 234 -0.51 12.54 -30.43
CA ARG A 234 0.83 12.52 -29.83
C ARG A 234 1.73 11.43 -30.44
N LEU A 235 1.19 10.23 -30.65
CA LEU A 235 1.89 9.14 -31.32
C LEU A 235 2.18 9.46 -32.79
N LEU A 236 1.26 10.12 -33.50
CA LEU A 236 1.49 10.61 -34.86
C LEU A 236 2.54 11.73 -34.92
N ALA A 237 2.71 12.51 -33.84
CA ALA A 237 3.79 13.50 -33.73
C ALA A 237 5.16 12.87 -33.40
N GLU A 238 5.18 11.78 -32.64
CA GLU A 238 6.42 11.08 -32.24
C GLU A 238 6.87 10.01 -33.27
N LEU A 239 5.95 9.50 -34.09
CA LEU A 239 6.20 8.50 -35.13
C LEU A 239 7.25 8.91 -36.18
N PRO A 240 7.26 10.14 -36.73
CA PRO A 240 8.25 10.55 -37.72
C PRO A 240 9.67 10.53 -37.14
N VAL A 241 9.81 10.94 -35.88
CA VAL A 241 11.10 10.97 -35.17
C VAL A 241 11.58 9.55 -34.89
N SER A 242 10.66 8.67 -34.47
CA SER A 242 10.97 7.29 -34.12
C SER A 242 11.35 6.45 -35.35
N VAL A 243 10.66 6.64 -36.48
CA VAL A 243 10.98 5.96 -37.74
C VAL A 243 12.29 6.48 -38.33
N ASN A 244 12.57 7.78 -38.23
CA ASN A 244 13.85 8.34 -38.68
C ASN A 244 15.03 7.81 -37.84
N ALA A 245 14.87 7.74 -36.51
CA ALA A 245 15.90 7.22 -35.61
C ALA A 245 16.21 5.74 -35.82
N LEU A 246 15.21 4.91 -36.17
CA LEU A 246 15.36 3.46 -36.34
C LEU A 246 15.73 3.04 -37.77
N THR A 247 15.32 3.80 -38.80
CA THR A 247 15.46 3.38 -40.20
C THR A 247 16.30 4.34 -41.06
N GLY A 248 16.64 5.53 -40.55
CA GLY A 248 17.40 6.55 -41.29
C GLY A 248 16.63 7.20 -42.45
N VAL A 249 15.33 6.93 -42.58
CA VAL A 249 14.47 7.44 -43.65
C VAL A 249 13.70 8.68 -43.16
N ASP A 250 14.02 9.85 -43.72
CA ASP A 250 13.31 11.11 -43.50
C ASP A 250 11.96 11.13 -44.22
N LEU A 251 10.88 10.80 -43.51
CA LEU A 251 9.51 10.81 -44.04
C LEU A 251 9.02 12.21 -44.48
N THR A 252 9.68 13.29 -44.02
CA THR A 252 9.38 14.69 -44.39
C THR A 252 9.78 15.04 -45.83
N LYS A 253 10.66 14.24 -46.45
CA LYS A 253 11.14 14.46 -47.82
C LYS A 253 10.32 13.71 -48.88
N ILE A 254 9.31 12.94 -48.47
CA ILE A 254 8.42 12.23 -49.39
C ILE A 254 7.32 13.20 -49.87
N PRO A 255 7.33 13.63 -51.15
CA PRO A 255 6.46 14.70 -51.65
C PRO A 255 4.96 14.40 -51.56
N MET A 256 4.60 13.11 -51.46
CA MET A 256 3.21 12.66 -51.33
C MET A 256 2.63 12.91 -49.93
N LEU A 257 3.47 12.87 -48.88
CA LEU A 257 3.05 13.09 -47.49
C LEU A 257 3.02 14.59 -47.13
N GLN A 258 3.87 15.41 -47.75
CA GLN A 258 3.90 16.86 -47.53
C GLN A 258 2.57 17.55 -47.95
N LYS A 259 1.89 17.02 -48.97
CA LYS A 259 0.56 17.50 -49.40
C LYS A 259 -0.58 17.16 -48.44
N LEU A 260 -0.43 16.09 -47.65
CA LEU A 260 -1.44 15.69 -46.65
C LEU A 260 -1.25 16.43 -45.31
N MET A 261 -0.08 17.04 -45.09
CA MET A 261 0.30 17.62 -43.80
C MET A 261 0.20 19.16 -43.75
N ASN A 262 -0.18 19.84 -44.85
CA ASN A 262 -0.26 21.30 -44.91
C ASN A 262 -1.72 21.81 -45.09
N PRO A 263 -2.38 22.33 -44.04
CA PRO A 263 -3.80 22.73 -44.06
C PRO A 263 -4.06 24.15 -44.63
N GLN A 264 -3.25 24.67 -45.55
CA GLN A 264 -3.33 26.08 -46.04
C GLN A 264 -3.44 26.23 -47.56
N SER A 265 -3.91 25.23 -48.31
CA SER A 265 -4.16 25.36 -49.76
C SER A 265 -5.60 25.04 -50.20
N GLN A 266 -6.60 25.25 -49.35
CA GLN A 266 -8.01 25.25 -49.76
C GLN A 266 -8.68 26.56 -49.33
N THR A 267 -8.29 27.64 -50.02
CA THR A 267 -9.11 28.86 -50.16
C THR A 267 -8.69 29.54 -51.45
N ALA A 268 -9.06 28.94 -52.58
CA ALA A 268 -9.14 29.61 -53.89
C ALA A 268 -9.99 28.75 -54.83
N ILE A 269 -11.26 29.16 -54.94
CA ILE A 269 -12.29 28.86 -55.97
C ILE A 269 -12.70 27.39 -56.10
#